data_AF-C6PT71-F1
#
_entry.id   AF-C6PT71-F1
#
_cell.length_a   1.000
_cell.length_b   1.000
_cell.length_c   1.000
_cell.angle_alpha   90.00
_cell.angle_beta   90.00
_cell.angle_gamma   90.00
#
_symmetry.space_group_name_H-M   'P 1'
#
loop_
_entity.id
_entity.type
_entity.pdbx_description
1 polymer ?
#
loop_
_entity_poly.entity_id
_entity_poly.type
_entity_poly.pdbx_seq_one_letter_code
_entity_poly.pdbx_strand_id
1 'polypeptide(L)'
;MLENEQWTGFEGRIWREEINVRDFIQKNYTPYDGDTSFLADPTDATNKLWGRLQELQKEERAKGGVLDMETEVVSGLTAYGPGYIDESLKNLEKVVGLQTDKPLKRAFMPYGGIKMAEQSCENYGYKPNPELHKVFTEYHKTHNQGVFDAYTPEMRKARSSHIITGLPDTYGRGRIVGDYRRVALYGIDYLMEEKAKDLANCGDGTMTDEVIRLREEITEQHRALADMKKNG
;
A
#
# COMPACT_ATOMS: atom_id res chain seq x y z
N MET A 1 13.20 28.47 -12.65
CA MET A 1 12.10 27.50 -12.75
C MET A 1 12.74 26.17 -13.08
N LEU A 2 12.40 25.09 -12.37
CA LEU A 2 12.81 23.76 -12.82
C LEU A 2 12.17 23.53 -14.20
N GLU A 3 12.97 23.61 -15.27
CA GLU A 3 12.56 23.10 -16.58
C GLU A 3 12.60 21.59 -16.49
N ASN A 4 11.45 21.01 -16.14
CA ASN A 4 11.24 19.58 -16.15
C ASN A 4 10.74 19.21 -17.55
N GLU A 5 11.54 18.49 -18.33
CA GLU A 5 11.21 18.12 -19.73
C GLU A 5 9.88 17.36 -19.81
N GLN A 6 9.57 16.55 -18.79
CA GLN A 6 8.34 15.79 -18.68
C GLN A 6 7.09 16.66 -18.53
N TRP A 7 7.24 17.96 -18.24
CA TRP A 7 6.13 18.92 -18.12
C TRP A 7 5.88 19.75 -19.39
N THR A 8 6.62 19.47 -20.47
CA THR A 8 6.47 20.17 -21.75
C THR A 8 5.05 20.02 -22.30
N GLY A 9 4.43 21.15 -22.67
CA GLY A 9 3.08 21.17 -23.25
C GLY A 9 1.94 21.29 -22.22
N PHE A 10 2.21 21.16 -20.91
CA PHE A 10 1.19 21.39 -19.89
C PHE A 10 1.05 22.87 -19.52
N GLU A 11 -0.18 23.33 -19.31
CA GLU A 11 -0.52 24.66 -18.85
C GLU A 11 -0.49 24.77 -17.32
N GLY A 12 -0.39 26.01 -16.83
CA GLY A 12 -0.45 26.32 -15.40
C GLY A 12 0.91 26.48 -14.74
N ARG A 13 0.92 27.25 -13.65
CA ARG A 13 2.12 27.66 -12.90
C ARG A 13 2.12 27.13 -11.47
N ILE A 14 0.99 27.20 -10.77
CA ILE A 14 0.90 26.91 -9.33
C ILE A 14 1.34 25.47 -9.04
N TRP A 15 0.79 24.50 -9.77
CA TRP A 15 1.16 23.09 -9.60
C TRP A 15 2.65 22.79 -9.86
N ARG A 16 3.41 23.68 -10.52
CA ARG A 16 4.87 23.53 -10.72
C ARG A 16 5.69 24.10 -9.57
N GLU A 17 5.09 24.98 -8.77
CA GLU A 17 5.74 25.66 -7.63
C GLU A 17 5.40 24.98 -6.29
N GLU A 18 4.28 24.25 -6.22
CA GLU A 18 3.82 23.50 -5.05
C GLU A 18 3.16 22.16 -5.42
N ILE A 19 3.00 21.26 -4.44
CA ILE A 19 2.26 20.01 -4.62
C ILE A 19 0.75 20.27 -4.76
N ASN A 20 0.29 20.42 -6.01
CA ASN A 20 -1.09 20.76 -6.33
C ASN A 20 -1.62 20.00 -7.57
N VAL A 21 -1.90 18.70 -7.37
CA VAL A 21 -2.46 17.82 -8.42
C VAL A 21 -3.81 18.33 -8.94
N ARG A 22 -4.59 19.02 -8.10
CA ARG A 22 -5.90 19.56 -8.50
C ARG A 22 -5.74 20.67 -9.54
N ASP A 23 -4.86 21.64 -9.30
CA ASP A 23 -4.57 22.71 -10.25
C ASP A 23 -4.03 22.13 -11.56
N PHE A 24 -3.10 21.17 -11.49
CA PHE A 24 -2.62 20.45 -12.68
C PHE A 24 -3.78 19.88 -13.51
N ILE A 25 -4.67 19.11 -12.89
CA ILE A 25 -5.81 18.49 -13.59
C ILE A 25 -6.69 19.57 -14.19
N GLN A 26 -7.13 20.57 -13.42
CA GLN A 26 -8.06 21.60 -13.88
C GLN A 26 -7.51 22.42 -15.06
N LYS A 27 -6.19 22.57 -15.17
CA LYS A 27 -5.54 23.29 -16.26
C LYS A 27 -5.28 22.44 -17.51
N ASN A 28 -5.25 21.11 -17.38
CA ASN A 28 -4.70 20.25 -18.44
C ASN A 28 -5.63 19.13 -18.93
N TYR A 29 -6.72 18.83 -18.21
CA TYR A 29 -7.66 17.82 -18.68
C TYR A 29 -8.49 18.36 -19.85
N THR A 30 -8.78 17.50 -20.81
CA THR A 30 -9.74 17.78 -21.88
C THR A 30 -11.08 17.14 -21.51
N PRO A 31 -12.15 17.93 -21.28
CA PRO A 31 -13.49 17.37 -21.13
C PRO A 31 -13.85 16.53 -22.36
N TYR A 32 -14.51 15.40 -22.14
CA TYR A 32 -14.96 14.51 -23.20
C TYR A 32 -16.46 14.24 -23.03
N ASP A 33 -17.26 14.82 -23.94
CA ASP A 33 -18.73 14.71 -23.97
C ASP A 33 -19.22 13.78 -25.10
N GLY A 34 -18.33 12.97 -25.67
CA GLY A 34 -18.65 12.00 -26.73
C GLY A 34 -19.17 10.65 -26.22
N ASP A 35 -19.17 9.63 -27.07
CA ASP A 35 -19.68 8.28 -26.76
C ASP A 35 -18.57 7.21 -26.69
N THR A 36 -18.94 5.93 -26.59
CA THR A 36 -17.97 4.82 -26.46
C THR A 36 -17.42 4.30 -27.80
N SER A 37 -17.70 4.97 -28.93
CA SER A 37 -17.29 4.50 -30.25
C SER A 37 -15.77 4.50 -30.49
N PHE A 38 -15.00 5.28 -29.72
CA PHE A 38 -13.54 5.33 -29.81
C PHE A 38 -12.84 4.20 -29.03
N LEU A 39 -13.58 3.41 -28.23
CA LEU A 39 -12.99 2.35 -27.41
C LEU A 39 -12.36 1.26 -28.29
N ALA A 40 -11.14 0.87 -27.95
CA ALA A 40 -10.43 -0.22 -28.60
C ALA A 40 -10.59 -1.54 -27.84
N ASP A 41 -10.56 -2.65 -28.57
CA ASP A 41 -10.60 -4.00 -28.02
C ASP A 41 -9.28 -4.38 -27.28
N PRO A 42 -9.32 -5.39 -26.40
CA PRO A 42 -8.12 -5.92 -25.75
C PRO A 42 -7.08 -6.42 -26.75
N THR A 43 -5.81 -6.16 -26.45
CA THR A 43 -4.70 -6.70 -27.26
C THR A 43 -4.52 -8.20 -27.05
N ASP A 44 -3.85 -8.88 -27.98
CA ASP A 44 -3.45 -10.29 -27.80
C ASP A 44 -2.61 -10.52 -26.54
N ALA A 45 -1.76 -9.55 -26.18
CA ALA A 45 -0.98 -9.58 -24.95
C ALA A 45 -1.90 -9.57 -23.72
N THR A 46 -2.89 -8.68 -23.70
CA THR A 46 -3.92 -8.60 -22.65
C THR A 46 -4.68 -9.92 -22.52
N ASN A 47 -5.13 -10.50 -23.63
CA ASN A 47 -5.88 -11.76 -23.62
C ASN A 47 -5.04 -12.93 -23.09
N LYS A 48 -3.74 -13.01 -23.45
CA LYS A 48 -2.83 -14.04 -22.94
C LYS A 48 -2.57 -13.91 -21.44
N LEU A 49 -2.24 -12.71 -20.97
CA LEU A 49 -2.00 -12.43 -19.56
C LEU A 49 -3.25 -12.70 -18.71
N TRP A 50 -4.41 -12.23 -19.17
CA TRP A 50 -5.68 -12.45 -18.49
C TRP A 50 -6.08 -13.92 -18.47
N GLY A 51 -5.91 -14.63 -19.59
CA GLY A 51 -6.15 -16.08 -19.66
C GLY A 51 -5.30 -16.85 -18.63
N ARG A 52 -4.01 -16.53 -18.53
CA ARG A 52 -3.12 -17.15 -17.55
C ARG A 52 -3.55 -16.84 -16.11
N LEU A 53 -3.92 -15.60 -15.81
CA LEU A 53 -4.43 -15.24 -14.48
C LEU A 53 -5.74 -15.96 -14.14
N GLN A 54 -6.64 -16.16 -15.11
CA GLN A 54 -7.88 -16.89 -14.91
C GLN A 54 -7.66 -18.38 -14.58
N GLU A 55 -6.60 -19.00 -15.09
CA GLU A 55 -6.18 -20.35 -14.68
C GLU A 55 -5.78 -20.37 -13.21
N LEU A 56 -4.94 -19.44 -12.78
CA LEU A 56 -4.53 -19.31 -11.37
C LEU A 56 -5.73 -19.05 -10.45
N GLN A 57 -6.71 -18.25 -10.88
CA GLN A 57 -7.96 -18.04 -10.13
C GLN A 57 -8.86 -19.30 -10.09
N LYS A 58 -8.79 -20.19 -11.09
CA LYS A 58 -9.46 -21.49 -11.01
C LYS A 58 -8.78 -22.38 -9.97
N GLU A 59 -7.45 -22.40 -9.95
CA GLU A 59 -6.67 -23.12 -8.94
C GLU A 59 -6.93 -22.57 -7.52
N GLU A 60 -6.95 -21.25 -7.34
CA GLU A 60 -7.26 -20.60 -6.07
C GLU A 60 -8.63 -21.04 -5.55
N ARG A 61 -9.66 -21.03 -6.42
CA ARG A 61 -11.01 -21.49 -6.06
C ARG A 61 -11.04 -22.98 -5.72
N ALA A 62 -10.33 -23.81 -6.48
CA ALA A 62 -10.21 -25.25 -6.18
C ALA A 62 -9.52 -25.52 -4.84
N LYS A 63 -8.61 -24.62 -4.40
CA LYS A 63 -7.94 -24.65 -3.09
C LYS A 63 -8.74 -24.02 -1.95
N GLY A 64 -10.00 -23.64 -2.16
CA GLY A 64 -10.82 -23.03 -1.11
C GLY A 64 -10.62 -21.52 -0.93
N GLY A 65 -10.07 -20.83 -1.94
CA GLY A 65 -10.03 -19.37 -2.01
C GLY A 65 -8.69 -18.71 -1.68
N VAL A 66 -7.63 -19.49 -1.48
CA VAL A 66 -6.25 -19.00 -1.28
C VAL A 66 -5.29 -19.84 -2.11
N LEU A 67 -4.59 -19.21 -3.07
CA LEU A 67 -3.64 -19.93 -3.92
C LEU A 67 -2.35 -20.28 -3.18
N ASP A 68 -1.80 -19.28 -2.49
CA ASP A 68 -0.54 -19.32 -1.75
C ASP A 68 -0.52 -18.25 -0.65
N MET A 69 0.24 -18.48 0.43
CA MET A 69 0.43 -17.54 1.53
C MET A 69 1.91 -17.44 1.89
N GLU A 70 2.35 -16.23 2.24
CA GLU A 70 3.65 -16.03 2.83
C GLU A 70 3.70 -16.58 4.27
N THR A 71 4.78 -17.29 4.59
CA THR A 71 5.02 -17.88 5.92
C THR A 71 6.34 -17.45 6.54
N GLU A 72 7.28 -16.92 5.76
CA GLU A 72 8.65 -16.65 6.18
C GLU A 72 8.97 -15.15 6.27
N VAL A 73 8.38 -14.35 5.39
CA VAL A 73 8.74 -12.93 5.21
C VAL A 73 7.63 -12.01 5.72
N VAL A 74 7.99 -11.01 6.52
CA VAL A 74 7.09 -9.91 6.90
C VAL A 74 6.92 -8.97 5.73
N SER A 75 5.67 -8.68 5.34
CA SER A 75 5.37 -7.74 4.27
C SER A 75 5.95 -6.35 4.54
N GLY A 76 6.56 -5.76 3.52
CA GLY A 76 7.11 -4.40 3.53
C GLY A 76 7.32 -3.89 2.11
N LEU A 77 7.64 -2.60 1.95
CA LEU A 77 7.81 -1.95 0.64
C LEU A 77 8.90 -2.60 -0.23
N THR A 78 9.92 -3.16 0.40
CA THR A 78 11.10 -3.76 -0.26
C THR A 78 11.32 -5.22 0.14
N ALA A 79 10.28 -5.86 0.72
CA ALA A 79 10.40 -7.21 1.29
C ALA A 79 10.47 -8.31 0.24
N TYR A 80 9.97 -8.06 -0.96
CA TYR A 80 9.92 -9.02 -2.07
C TYR A 80 10.72 -8.50 -3.25
N GLY A 81 11.25 -9.45 -4.04
CA GLY A 81 11.74 -9.15 -5.38
C GLY A 81 10.59 -8.93 -6.38
N PRO A 82 10.90 -8.56 -7.63
CA PRO A 82 9.89 -8.41 -8.67
C PRO A 82 9.19 -9.74 -8.95
N GLY A 83 7.87 -9.68 -9.09
CA GLY A 83 7.03 -10.80 -9.53
C GLY A 83 6.28 -10.45 -10.81
N TYR A 84 5.97 -11.47 -11.61
CA TYR A 84 5.24 -11.36 -12.88
C TYR A 84 4.07 -12.35 -12.90
N ILE A 85 3.06 -12.11 -13.74
CA ILE A 85 1.92 -13.05 -13.87
C ILE A 85 2.41 -14.42 -14.30
N ASP A 86 3.37 -14.45 -15.22
CA ASP A 86 4.10 -15.63 -15.65
C ASP A 86 5.45 -15.20 -16.22
N GLU A 87 6.54 -15.83 -15.80
CA GLU A 87 7.89 -15.50 -16.27
C GLU A 87 8.04 -15.60 -17.79
N SER A 88 7.31 -16.52 -18.44
CA SER A 88 7.32 -16.67 -19.90
C SER A 88 6.55 -15.57 -20.62
N LEU A 89 5.66 -14.86 -19.91
CA LEU A 89 4.81 -13.79 -20.44
C LEU A 89 5.24 -12.39 -19.99
N LYS A 90 6.27 -12.25 -19.15
CA LYS A 90 6.65 -10.96 -18.55
C LYS A 90 6.86 -9.82 -19.56
N ASN A 91 7.37 -10.13 -20.75
CA ASN A 91 7.59 -9.13 -21.81
C ASN A 91 6.29 -8.59 -22.44
N LEU A 92 5.15 -9.22 -22.14
CA LEU A 92 3.82 -8.77 -22.55
C LEU A 92 3.25 -7.74 -21.58
N GLU A 93 3.73 -7.67 -20.34
CA GLU A 93 3.24 -6.74 -19.32
C GLU A 93 3.71 -5.32 -19.64
N LYS A 94 2.76 -4.38 -19.81
CA LYS A 94 3.05 -2.96 -20.03
C LYS A 94 3.10 -2.15 -18.74
N VAL A 95 2.35 -2.61 -17.74
CA VAL A 95 2.36 -2.09 -16.38
C VAL A 95 2.64 -3.29 -15.49
N VAL A 96 3.73 -3.22 -14.74
CA VAL A 96 4.24 -4.31 -13.90
C VAL A 96 4.02 -3.99 -12.41
N GLY A 97 4.12 -5.01 -11.57
CA GLY A 97 4.09 -4.89 -10.12
C GLY A 97 3.08 -5.84 -9.49
N LEU A 98 3.58 -6.70 -8.60
CA LEU A 98 2.77 -7.58 -7.75
C LEU A 98 3.08 -7.28 -6.28
N GLN A 99 2.18 -7.68 -5.38
CA GLN A 99 2.34 -7.46 -3.93
C GLN A 99 3.44 -8.33 -3.31
N THR A 100 3.70 -9.50 -3.92
CA THR A 100 4.70 -10.48 -3.50
C THR A 100 5.47 -10.96 -4.73
N ASP A 101 6.32 -11.95 -4.56
CA ASP A 101 7.11 -12.59 -5.62
C ASP A 101 6.29 -13.42 -6.62
N LYS A 102 4.99 -13.65 -6.36
CA LYS A 102 4.12 -14.49 -7.20
C LYS A 102 2.70 -13.94 -7.35
N PRO A 103 2.01 -14.23 -8.46
CA PRO A 103 0.61 -13.86 -8.63
C PRO A 103 -0.27 -14.60 -7.60
N LEU A 104 -1.21 -13.86 -7.01
CA LEU A 104 -2.19 -14.37 -6.04
C LEU A 104 -1.60 -15.02 -4.77
N LYS A 105 -0.31 -14.79 -4.47
CA LYS A 105 0.29 -15.13 -3.17
C LYS A 105 0.02 -14.00 -2.17
N ARG A 106 -0.66 -14.32 -1.06
CA ARG A 106 -1.01 -13.35 -0.02
C ARG A 106 0.18 -13.07 0.89
N ALA A 107 0.48 -11.80 1.12
CA ALA A 107 1.57 -11.39 2.02
C ALA A 107 1.22 -11.60 3.51
N PHE A 108 2.24 -11.75 4.35
CA PHE A 108 2.09 -11.88 5.79
C PHE A 108 2.20 -10.49 6.46
N MET A 109 1.11 -10.00 7.07
CA MET A 109 1.00 -8.64 7.63
C MET A 109 0.78 -8.63 9.16
N PRO A 110 1.81 -8.89 9.98
CA PRO A 110 1.68 -9.10 11.42
C PRO A 110 1.54 -7.82 12.26
N TYR A 111 1.91 -6.64 11.74
CA TYR A 111 1.83 -5.37 12.49
C TYR A 111 0.43 -5.05 13.03
N GLY A 112 -0.62 -5.49 12.32
CA GLY A 112 -2.00 -5.37 12.76
C GLY A 112 -2.37 -6.28 13.93
N GLY A 113 -1.71 -7.44 14.04
CA GLY A 113 -1.97 -8.46 15.06
C GLY A 113 -1.45 -9.84 14.65
N ILE A 114 -0.44 -10.35 15.38
CA ILE A 114 0.22 -11.63 15.06
C ILE A 114 -0.73 -12.82 15.11
N LYS A 115 -1.57 -12.91 16.15
CA LYS A 115 -2.53 -14.02 16.32
C LYS A 115 -3.49 -14.16 15.13
N MET A 116 -3.94 -13.04 14.57
CA MET A 116 -4.86 -13.06 13.42
C MET A 116 -4.14 -13.46 12.13
N ALA A 117 -2.89 -13.03 11.97
CA ALA A 117 -2.06 -13.45 10.85
C ALA A 117 -1.77 -14.96 10.90
N GLU A 118 -1.41 -15.49 12.06
CA GLU A 118 -1.18 -16.92 12.29
C GLU A 118 -2.44 -17.77 12.04
N GLN A 119 -3.56 -17.39 12.67
CA GLN A 119 -4.83 -18.09 12.48
C GLN A 119 -5.26 -18.09 11.00
N SER A 120 -4.98 -17.00 10.27
CA SER A 120 -5.28 -16.93 8.85
C SER A 120 -4.46 -17.96 8.06
N CYS A 121 -3.16 -18.09 8.33
CA CYS A 121 -2.33 -19.13 7.71
C CYS A 121 -2.85 -20.54 8.05
N GLU A 122 -3.11 -20.81 9.33
CA GLU A 122 -3.55 -22.13 9.82
C GLU A 122 -4.89 -22.55 9.21
N ASN A 123 -5.83 -21.61 9.05
CA ASN A 123 -7.13 -21.86 8.42
C ASN A 123 -7.03 -22.37 6.96
N TYR A 124 -5.91 -22.07 6.29
CA TYR A 124 -5.63 -22.53 4.92
C TYR A 124 -4.52 -23.60 4.87
N GLY A 125 -4.14 -24.18 6.02
CA GLY A 125 -3.17 -25.26 6.11
C GLY A 125 -1.69 -24.81 6.04
N TYR A 126 -1.42 -23.52 6.17
CA TYR A 126 -0.07 -22.97 6.22
C TYR A 126 0.37 -22.78 7.68
N LYS A 127 1.67 -22.93 7.94
CA LYS A 127 2.28 -22.66 9.23
C LYS A 127 3.32 -21.56 9.08
N PRO A 128 3.11 -20.36 9.65
CA PRO A 128 4.11 -19.31 9.60
C PRO A 128 5.35 -19.69 10.43
N ASN A 129 6.46 -19.08 10.08
CA ASN A 129 7.73 -19.25 10.77
C ASN A 129 7.58 -18.88 12.26
N PRO A 130 7.91 -19.78 13.20
CA PRO A 130 7.73 -19.53 14.63
C PRO A 130 8.55 -18.34 15.15
N GLU A 131 9.64 -17.96 14.48
CA GLU A 131 10.39 -16.76 14.84
C GLU A 131 9.57 -15.48 14.63
N LEU A 132 8.63 -15.47 13.67
CA LEU A 132 7.71 -14.34 13.50
C LEU A 132 6.79 -14.18 14.70
N HIS A 133 6.32 -15.28 15.30
CA HIS A 133 5.57 -15.23 16.56
C HIS A 133 6.37 -14.50 17.63
N LYS A 134 7.62 -14.94 17.82
CA LYS A 134 8.53 -14.37 18.80
C LYS A 134 8.77 -12.88 18.55
N VAL A 135 9.04 -12.48 17.31
CA VAL A 135 9.24 -11.07 16.95
C VAL A 135 8.04 -10.23 17.34
N PHE A 136 6.82 -10.65 17.01
CA PHE A 136 5.62 -9.84 17.21
C PHE A 136 4.91 -10.07 18.57
N THR A 137 5.53 -10.83 19.48
CA THR A 137 5.08 -11.00 20.87
C THR A 137 6.10 -10.52 21.89
N GLU A 138 7.40 -10.68 21.63
CA GLU A 138 8.48 -10.31 22.55
C GLU A 138 9.18 -9.00 22.18
N TYR A 139 9.44 -8.76 20.88
CA TYR A 139 10.28 -7.63 20.44
C TYR A 139 9.49 -6.44 19.90
N HIS A 140 8.40 -6.70 19.17
CA HIS A 140 7.61 -5.68 18.49
C HIS A 140 6.13 -5.84 18.84
N LYS A 141 5.59 -4.90 19.61
CA LYS A 141 4.16 -4.87 19.94
C LYS A 141 3.31 -4.62 18.68
N THR A 142 2.21 -5.33 18.55
CA THR A 142 1.25 -5.15 17.44
C THR A 142 0.13 -4.17 17.81
N HIS A 143 -0.55 -3.63 16.80
CA HIS A 143 -1.74 -2.79 16.99
C HIS A 143 -2.80 -3.50 17.84
N ASN A 144 -3.14 -4.74 17.50
CA ASN A 144 -4.09 -5.57 18.25
C ASN A 144 -3.72 -5.65 19.74
N GLN A 145 -2.46 -5.97 20.07
CA GLN A 145 -2.04 -6.04 21.47
C GLN A 145 -2.14 -4.68 22.17
N GLY A 146 -1.75 -3.59 21.50
CA GLY A 146 -1.88 -2.22 22.01
C GLY A 146 -3.32 -1.84 22.35
N VAL A 147 -4.26 -2.15 21.44
CA VAL A 147 -5.69 -1.89 21.64
C VAL A 147 -6.23 -2.67 22.84
N PHE A 148 -5.93 -3.96 22.92
CA PHE A 148 -6.47 -4.82 23.98
C PHE A 148 -5.88 -4.50 25.36
N ASP A 149 -4.63 -4.03 25.43
CA ASP A 149 -4.05 -3.55 26.70
C ASP A 149 -4.75 -2.30 27.23
N ALA A 150 -5.25 -1.43 26.34
CA ALA A 150 -5.93 -0.19 26.70
C ALA A 150 -7.45 -0.35 26.91
N TYR A 151 -8.06 -1.43 26.41
CA TYR A 151 -9.50 -1.65 26.51
C TYR A 151 -9.99 -1.82 27.94
N THR A 152 -11.06 -1.09 28.28
CA THR A 152 -11.76 -1.24 29.56
C THR A 152 -12.58 -2.54 29.61
N PRO A 153 -12.92 -3.05 30.81
CA PRO A 153 -13.82 -4.19 30.94
C PRO A 153 -15.18 -3.99 30.24
N GLU A 154 -15.70 -2.76 30.25
CA GLU A 154 -16.96 -2.41 29.58
C GLU A 154 -16.85 -2.51 28.06
N MET A 155 -15.79 -1.93 27.46
CA MET A 155 -15.53 -2.03 26.02
C MET A 155 -15.45 -3.50 25.57
N ARG A 156 -14.74 -4.33 26.34
CA ARG A 156 -14.63 -5.77 26.07
C ARG A 156 -15.98 -6.47 26.14
N LYS A 157 -16.83 -6.11 27.11
CA LYS A 157 -18.17 -6.68 27.27
C LYS A 157 -19.09 -6.28 26.11
N ALA A 158 -19.07 -5.02 25.69
CA ALA A 158 -19.86 -4.55 24.55
C ALA A 158 -19.47 -5.26 23.23
N ARG A 159 -18.18 -5.56 23.07
CA ARG A 159 -17.67 -6.33 21.93
C ARG A 159 -18.12 -7.79 21.98
N SER A 160 -17.93 -8.47 23.11
CA SER A 160 -18.29 -9.90 23.23
C SER A 160 -19.79 -10.16 23.23
N SER A 161 -20.60 -9.19 23.65
CA SER A 161 -22.06 -9.24 23.54
C SER A 161 -22.59 -8.84 22.16
N HIS A 162 -21.71 -8.57 21.19
CA HIS A 162 -22.06 -8.15 19.83
C HIS A 162 -22.85 -6.83 19.74
N ILE A 163 -22.80 -5.98 20.77
CA ILE A 163 -23.39 -4.63 20.74
C ILE A 163 -22.55 -3.72 19.84
N ILE A 164 -21.22 -3.86 19.90
CA ILE A 164 -20.29 -3.18 19.01
C ILE A 164 -19.41 -4.23 18.33
N THR A 165 -19.54 -4.37 17.02
CA THR A 165 -18.81 -5.40 16.23
C THR A 165 -18.09 -4.75 15.05
N GLY A 166 -17.06 -5.44 14.52
CA GLY A 166 -16.34 -4.99 13.33
C GLY A 166 -15.46 -3.74 13.55
N LEU A 167 -15.02 -3.48 14.78
CA LEU A 167 -14.01 -2.46 15.03
C LEU A 167 -12.66 -2.88 14.43
N PRO A 168 -11.83 -1.92 13.96
CA PRO A 168 -10.51 -2.21 13.40
C PRO A 168 -9.47 -2.47 14.52
N ASP A 169 -9.78 -3.44 15.39
CA ASP A 169 -8.93 -3.86 16.51
C ASP A 169 -8.05 -5.08 16.18
N THR A 170 -8.29 -5.71 15.03
CA THR A 170 -7.69 -6.99 14.61
C THR A 170 -7.16 -6.96 13.17
N TYR A 171 -7.29 -5.83 12.48
CA TYR A 171 -6.86 -5.62 11.10
C TYR A 171 -6.55 -4.14 10.85
N GLY A 172 -5.93 -3.84 9.70
CA GLY A 172 -5.63 -2.47 9.30
C GLY A 172 -6.89 -1.61 9.15
N ARG A 173 -6.91 -0.42 9.77
CA ARG A 173 -8.08 0.49 9.75
C ARG A 173 -8.56 0.89 8.35
N GLY A 174 -7.67 0.84 7.35
CA GLY A 174 -7.96 1.28 5.98
C GLY A 174 -8.41 2.74 5.94
N ARG A 175 -9.30 3.07 4.99
CA ARG A 175 -9.92 4.40 4.84
C ARG A 175 -8.94 5.57 4.72
N ILE A 176 -7.74 5.29 4.23
CA ILE A 176 -6.73 6.29 3.85
C ILE A 176 -6.54 6.18 2.35
N VAL A 177 -6.64 7.32 1.66
CA VAL A 177 -6.35 7.42 0.23
C VAL A 177 -5.13 8.31 0.09
N GLY A 178 -3.98 7.70 -0.18
CA GLY A 178 -2.80 8.45 -0.62
C GLY A 178 -3.05 9.03 -2.01
N ASP A 179 -2.54 10.24 -2.27
CA ASP A 179 -2.64 10.81 -3.62
C ASP A 179 -1.52 10.26 -4.51
N TYR A 180 -1.73 9.04 -5.03
CA TYR A 180 -0.74 8.30 -5.83
C TYR A 180 -0.31 9.04 -7.11
N ARG A 181 -1.18 9.93 -7.63
CA ARG A 181 -0.90 10.77 -8.81
C ARG A 181 0.28 11.70 -8.60
N ARG A 182 0.60 12.04 -7.34
CA ARG A 182 1.77 12.87 -7.00
C ARG A 182 3.06 12.23 -7.48
N VAL A 183 3.18 10.90 -7.39
CA VAL A 183 4.39 10.18 -7.83
C VAL A 183 4.59 10.36 -9.34
N ALA A 184 3.51 10.21 -10.12
CA ALA A 184 3.57 10.39 -11.57
C ALA A 184 3.85 11.84 -11.97
N LEU A 185 3.25 12.82 -11.27
CA LEU A 185 3.37 14.24 -11.62
C LEU A 185 4.72 14.84 -11.19
N TYR A 186 5.20 14.50 -10.01
CA TYR A 186 6.35 15.16 -9.38
C TYR A 186 7.61 14.30 -9.31
N GLY A 187 7.48 12.98 -9.40
CA GLY A 187 8.56 12.06 -9.09
C GLY A 187 8.85 11.97 -7.58
N ILE A 188 9.55 10.92 -7.17
CA ILE A 188 9.81 10.63 -5.75
C ILE A 188 10.78 11.66 -5.15
N ASP A 189 11.81 12.07 -5.88
CA ASP A 189 12.86 12.95 -5.36
C ASP A 189 12.29 14.32 -4.93
N TYR A 190 11.43 14.92 -5.77
CA TYR A 190 10.74 16.16 -5.42
C TYR A 190 9.83 15.98 -4.19
N LEU A 191 9.10 14.86 -4.10
CA LEU A 191 8.24 14.59 -2.94
C LEU A 191 9.04 14.41 -1.64
N MET A 192 10.24 13.83 -1.72
CA MET A 192 11.15 13.71 -0.58
C MET A 192 11.68 15.09 -0.16
N GLU A 193 12.07 15.94 -1.11
CA GLU A 193 12.49 17.32 -0.82
C GLU A 193 11.38 18.11 -0.12
N GLU A 194 10.14 18.01 -0.60
CA GLU A 194 8.98 18.65 0.03
C GLU A 194 8.73 18.10 1.44
N LYS A 195 8.88 16.79 1.68
CA LYS A 195 8.78 16.21 3.03
C LYS A 195 9.90 16.67 3.97
N ALA A 196 11.11 16.90 3.45
CA ALA A 196 12.19 17.48 4.24
C ALA A 196 11.87 18.93 4.63
N LYS A 197 11.26 19.72 3.73
CA LYS A 197 10.76 21.07 4.04
C LYS A 197 9.62 21.03 5.07
N ASP A 198 8.69 20.09 4.95
CA ASP A 198 7.63 19.87 5.95
C ASP A 198 8.26 19.65 7.35
N LEU A 199 9.27 18.78 7.44
CA LEU A 199 9.95 18.48 8.70
C LEU A 199 10.69 19.69 9.27
N ALA A 200 11.38 20.45 8.41
CA ALA A 200 12.11 21.66 8.83
C ALA A 200 11.17 22.74 9.38
N ASN A 201 9.97 22.85 8.80
CA ASN A 201 8.96 23.83 9.19
C ASN A 201 7.92 23.28 10.19
N CYS A 202 8.09 22.06 10.69
CA CYS A 202 7.14 21.43 11.60
C CYS A 202 7.30 21.94 13.04
N GLY A 203 6.28 22.65 13.52
CA GLY A 203 6.20 23.24 14.86
C GLY A 203 6.64 24.71 14.87
N ASP A 204 6.58 25.34 16.05
CA ASP A 204 6.95 26.75 16.26
C ASP A 204 8.23 26.91 17.12
N GLY A 205 8.96 25.81 17.32
CA GLY A 205 10.08 25.71 18.25
C GLY A 205 9.73 24.98 19.56
N THR A 206 8.45 24.78 19.85
CA THR A 206 7.99 24.03 21.04
C THR A 206 7.82 22.55 20.74
N MET A 207 8.40 21.67 21.56
CA MET A 207 8.34 20.21 21.40
C MET A 207 7.29 19.59 22.31
N THR A 208 6.01 19.77 21.96
CA THR A 208 4.90 19.04 22.59
C THR A 208 4.82 17.61 22.05
N ASP A 209 4.10 16.72 22.75
CA ASP A 209 3.86 15.33 22.30
C ASP A 209 3.30 15.26 20.87
N GLU A 210 2.41 16.19 20.50
CA GLU A 210 1.83 16.27 19.16
C GLU A 210 2.86 16.67 18.11
N VAL A 211 3.72 17.65 18.41
CA VAL A 211 4.79 18.09 17.51
C VAL A 211 5.82 16.99 17.34
N ILE A 212 6.24 16.34 18.43
CA ILE A 212 7.20 15.22 18.37
C ILE A 212 6.65 14.09 17.50
N ARG A 213 5.39 13.68 17.73
CA ARG A 213 4.73 12.65 16.93
C ARG A 213 4.65 13.04 15.45
N LEU A 214 4.23 14.25 15.13
CA LEU A 214 4.12 14.70 13.74
C LEU A 214 5.48 14.70 13.03
N ARG A 215 6.55 15.13 13.72
CA ARG A 215 7.92 15.11 13.19
C ARG A 215 8.39 13.68 12.89
N GLU A 216 8.11 12.73 13.78
CA GLU A 216 8.37 11.32 13.56
C GLU A 216 7.58 10.77 12.35
N GLU A 217 6.28 11.06 12.26
CA GLU A 217 5.43 10.64 11.15
C GLU A 217 5.89 11.21 9.80
N ILE A 218 6.34 12.47 9.75
CA ILE A 218 6.91 13.06 8.52
C ILE A 218 8.22 12.36 8.13
N THR A 219 9.04 12.00 9.13
CA THR A 219 10.28 11.27 8.90
C THR A 219 10.00 9.88 8.33
N GLU A 220 9.00 9.18 8.85
CA GLU A 220 8.54 7.88 8.30
C GLU A 220 7.99 8.02 6.89
N GLN A 221 7.23 9.07 6.58
CA GLN A 221 6.77 9.37 5.21
C GLN A 221 7.96 9.57 4.25
N HIS A 222 8.99 10.30 4.67
CA HIS A 222 10.20 10.50 3.88
C HIS A 222 10.96 9.18 3.64
N ARG A 223 11.09 8.33 4.67
CA ARG A 223 11.71 6.99 4.53
C ARG A 223 10.91 6.09 3.59
N ALA A 224 9.58 6.09 3.71
CA ALA A 224 8.70 5.32 2.83
C ALA A 224 8.82 5.75 1.36
N LEU A 225 8.94 7.06 1.08
CA LEU A 225 9.22 7.55 -0.27
C LEU A 225 10.57 7.03 -0.80
N ALA A 226 11.62 7.04 0.03
CA ALA A 226 12.91 6.48 -0.35
C ALA A 226 12.84 4.97 -0.65
N ASP A 227 12.05 4.22 0.12
CA ASP A 227 11.84 2.79 -0.13
C ASP A 227 11.00 2.53 -1.38
N MET A 228 10.04 3.40 -1.71
CA MET A 228 9.34 3.35 -3.00
C MET A 228 10.32 3.49 -4.18
N LYS A 229 11.36 4.32 -4.05
CA LYS A 229 12.40 4.47 -5.09
C LYS A 229 13.30 3.23 -5.22
N LYS A 230 13.53 2.49 -4.12
CA LYS A 230 14.27 1.23 -4.18
C LYS A 230 13.46 0.09 -4.80
N ASN A 231 12.13 0.14 -4.62
CA ASN A 231 11.19 -0.87 -5.12
C ASN A 231 10.74 -0.63 -6.58
N GLY A 232 10.74 0.63 -7.03
CA GLY A 232 10.44 1.00 -8.42
C GLY A 232 11.63 0.82 -9.35
#